data_AF-A0A938IYU5-F1
#
_entry.id   AF-A0A938IYU5-F1
#
_cell.length_a   1.000
_cell.length_b   1.000
_cell.length_c   1.000
_cell.angle_alpha   90.00
_cell.angle_beta   90.00
_cell.angle_gamma   90.00
#
_symmetry.space_group_name_H-M   'P 1'
#
loop_
_entity.id
_entity.type
_entity.pdbx_description
1 polymer ?
#
loop_
_entity_poly.entity_id
_entity_poly.type
_entity_poly.pdbx_seq_one_letter_code
_entity_poly.pdbx_strand_id
1 'polypeptide(L)'
;MARRLSLRTWYARHGRHDLVWRHTRDRWDVLTSEVMLHQTQVARAEAAWPEFAARFPTPAAMAAAGPAAVIRAWGRLGYPRRARHLYDAAVVIARDGWPDDLRVLPGVGRYTAAAVRAQADGADVPAIDVNIRRVVQRVEGRVLSETDAEAAMVAVGAPLRGRDRLLALMDVGALVCTPRAPRCGECPLWGRCATRGPL
;
A
#
# COMPACT_ATOMS: atom_id res chain seq x y z
N MET A 1 -17.40 8.92 29.05
CA MET A 1 -16.66 9.17 27.80
C MET A 1 -16.11 7.84 27.29
N ALA A 2 -16.51 7.36 26.11
CA ALA A 2 -16.03 6.08 25.60
C ALA A 2 -14.50 6.12 25.43
N ARG A 3 -13.79 5.14 26.01
CA ARG A 3 -12.33 5.04 25.94
C ARG A 3 -11.94 4.72 24.50
N ARG A 4 -11.25 5.64 23.83
CA ARG A 4 -10.85 5.47 22.43
C ARG A 4 -9.84 4.33 22.30
N LEU A 5 -9.97 3.54 21.23
CA LEU A 5 -9.07 2.42 20.96
C LEU A 5 -7.68 2.91 20.57
N SER A 6 -6.64 2.18 20.99
CA SER A 6 -5.29 2.36 20.45
C SER A 6 -5.28 2.05 18.95
N LEU A 7 -4.30 2.57 18.19
CA LEU A 7 -4.15 2.23 16.77
C LEU A 7 -4.08 0.72 16.53
N ARG A 8 -3.35 -0.01 17.38
CA ARG A 8 -3.25 -1.48 17.32
C ARG A 8 -4.61 -2.15 17.51
N THR A 9 -5.33 -1.77 18.56
CA THR A 9 -6.65 -2.35 18.86
C THR A 9 -7.68 -1.99 17.79
N TRP A 10 -7.63 -0.76 17.27
CA TRP A 10 -8.49 -0.32 16.19
C TRP A 10 -8.20 -1.13 14.92
N TYR A 11 -6.93 -1.28 14.53
CA TYR A 11 -6.56 -2.04 13.34
C TYR A 11 -6.98 -3.50 13.47
N ALA A 12 -6.76 -4.14 14.62
CA ALA A 12 -7.20 -5.52 14.84
C ALA A 12 -8.73 -5.72 14.68
N ARG A 13 -9.54 -4.71 15.00
CA ARG A 13 -11.01 -4.80 14.96
C ARG A 13 -11.64 -4.29 13.66
N HIS A 14 -11.02 -3.30 13.03
CA HIS A 14 -11.63 -2.53 11.94
C HIS A 14 -10.76 -2.48 10.67
N GLY A 15 -9.54 -3.03 10.73
CA GLY A 15 -8.69 -3.17 9.55
C GLY A 15 -9.32 -4.09 8.52
N ARG A 16 -9.01 -3.85 7.24
CA ARG A 16 -9.46 -4.68 6.12
C ARG A 16 -8.61 -5.94 6.03
N HIS A 17 -8.82 -6.89 6.94
CA HIS A 17 -8.01 -8.12 7.03
C HIS A 17 -8.39 -9.17 5.99
N ASP A 18 -9.52 -8.99 5.32
CA ASP A 18 -10.12 -9.85 4.30
C ASP A 18 -9.57 -9.62 2.89
N LEU A 19 -8.81 -8.54 2.67
CA LEU A 19 -8.19 -8.29 1.36
C LEU A 19 -7.21 -9.43 1.03
N VAL A 20 -7.45 -10.12 -0.08
CA VAL A 20 -6.72 -11.34 -0.48
C VAL A 20 -5.18 -11.19 -0.47
N TRP A 21 -4.66 -10.07 -0.97
CA TRP A 21 -3.22 -9.77 -0.99
C TRP A 21 -2.64 -9.45 0.41
N ARG A 22 -3.46 -9.30 1.45
CA ARG A 22 -2.98 -9.19 2.83
C ARG A 22 -2.73 -10.54 3.50
N HIS A 23 -3.11 -11.65 2.88
CA HIS A 23 -2.83 -13.00 3.38
C HIS A 23 -1.49 -13.58 2.87
N THR A 24 -0.82 -12.90 1.94
CA THR A 24 0.47 -13.31 1.41
C THR A 24 1.62 -12.42 1.91
N ARG A 25 2.81 -13.02 1.96
CA ARG A 25 4.10 -12.34 2.10
C ARG A 25 5.00 -12.55 0.88
N ASP A 26 4.49 -13.19 -0.16
CA ASP A 26 5.24 -13.34 -1.40
C ASP A 26 5.49 -11.96 -2.04
N ARG A 27 6.75 -11.69 -2.43
CA ARG A 27 7.13 -10.39 -2.99
C ARG A 27 6.43 -10.10 -4.31
N TRP A 28 6.20 -11.12 -5.13
CA TRP A 28 5.57 -10.97 -6.43
C TRP A 28 4.08 -10.64 -6.29
N ASP A 29 3.38 -11.34 -5.40
CA ASP A 29 2.00 -11.03 -5.08
C ASP A 29 1.84 -9.61 -4.51
N VAL A 30 2.69 -9.25 -3.53
CA VAL A 30 2.66 -7.91 -2.93
C VAL A 30 2.93 -6.84 -3.98
N LEU A 31 3.98 -6.98 -4.79
CA LEU A 31 4.28 -6.04 -5.87
C LEU A 31 3.13 -5.91 -6.86
N THR A 32 2.55 -7.03 -7.29
CA THR A 32 1.42 -7.05 -8.23
C THR A 32 0.21 -6.32 -7.65
N SER A 33 -0.13 -6.59 -6.39
CA SER A 33 -1.26 -5.94 -5.71
C SER A 33 -1.06 -4.43 -5.54
N GLU A 34 0.14 -3.99 -5.16
CA GLU A 34 0.48 -2.56 -5.06
C GLU A 34 0.35 -1.86 -6.42
N VAL A 35 0.89 -2.48 -7.48
CA VAL A 35 0.76 -1.92 -8.83
C VAL A 35 -0.69 -1.87 -9.27
N MET A 36 -1.50 -2.89 -8.96
CA MET A 36 -2.95 -2.88 -9.24
C MET A 36 -3.67 -1.76 -8.49
N LEU A 37 -3.31 -1.49 -7.23
CA LEU A 37 -3.98 -0.51 -6.38
C LEU A 37 -3.61 0.95 -6.70
N HIS A 38 -2.55 1.18 -7.48
CA HIS A 38 -2.23 2.52 -7.97
C HIS A 38 -3.35 3.11 -8.85
N GLN A 39 -4.08 4.10 -8.34
CA GLN A 39 -5.19 4.75 -9.06
C GLN A 39 -6.32 3.79 -9.47
N THR A 40 -6.49 2.69 -8.74
CA THR A 40 -7.61 1.76 -8.90
C THR A 40 -8.28 1.54 -7.55
N GLN A 41 -9.62 1.51 -7.54
CA GLN A 41 -10.38 1.22 -6.33
C GLN A 41 -10.14 -0.22 -5.89
N VAL A 42 -10.05 -0.43 -4.56
CA VAL A 42 -9.81 -1.74 -3.94
C VAL A 42 -10.78 -2.80 -4.47
N ALA A 43 -12.09 -2.55 -4.46
CA ALA A 43 -13.09 -3.50 -4.95
C ALA A 43 -12.86 -3.95 -6.41
N ARG A 44 -12.33 -3.07 -7.27
CA ARG A 44 -12.03 -3.41 -8.67
C ARG A 44 -10.75 -4.27 -8.77
N ALA A 45 -9.74 -3.96 -7.96
CA ALA A 45 -8.53 -4.77 -7.87
C ALA A 45 -8.84 -6.16 -7.28
N GLU A 46 -9.65 -6.24 -6.23
CA GLU A 46 -10.09 -7.50 -5.61
C GLU A 46 -10.84 -8.38 -6.60
N ALA A 47 -11.77 -7.82 -7.37
CA ALA A 47 -12.52 -8.58 -8.37
C ALA A 47 -11.61 -9.14 -9.48
N ALA A 48 -10.53 -8.43 -9.84
CA ALA A 48 -9.59 -8.87 -10.88
C ALA A 48 -8.51 -9.83 -10.36
N TRP A 49 -8.23 -9.81 -9.06
CA TRP A 49 -7.09 -10.51 -8.46
C TRP A 49 -7.06 -12.02 -8.73
N PRO A 50 -8.14 -12.80 -8.49
CA PRO A 50 -8.07 -14.26 -8.57
C PRO A 50 -7.63 -14.77 -9.96
N GLU A 51 -8.21 -14.23 -11.03
CA GLU A 51 -7.84 -14.60 -12.40
C GLU A 51 -6.41 -14.16 -12.74
N PHE A 52 -6.05 -12.94 -12.37
CA PHE A 52 -4.74 -12.38 -12.71
C PHE A 52 -3.61 -13.12 -11.98
N ALA A 53 -3.75 -13.39 -10.69
CA ALA A 53 -2.77 -14.09 -9.88
C ALA A 53 -2.64 -15.57 -10.32
N ALA A 54 -3.75 -16.24 -10.64
CA ALA A 54 -3.71 -17.62 -11.16
C ALA A 54 -3.00 -17.70 -12.52
N ARG A 55 -3.19 -16.68 -13.38
CA ARG A 55 -2.56 -16.64 -14.71
C ARG A 55 -1.08 -16.28 -14.67
N PHE A 56 -0.67 -15.44 -13.72
CA PHE A 56 0.71 -14.95 -13.58
C PHE A 56 1.25 -15.16 -12.16
N PRO A 57 1.37 -16.41 -11.69
CA PRO A 57 1.72 -16.72 -10.30
C PRO A 57 3.17 -16.37 -9.94
N THR A 58 4.03 -16.15 -10.94
CA THR A 58 5.44 -15.80 -10.74
C THR A 58 5.92 -14.79 -11.77
N PRO A 59 7.03 -14.08 -11.50
CA PRO A 59 7.68 -13.22 -12.50
C PRO A 59 8.02 -13.98 -13.79
N ALA A 60 8.51 -15.22 -13.66
CA ALA A 60 8.85 -16.07 -14.82
C ALA A 60 7.62 -16.43 -15.66
N ALA A 61 6.49 -16.77 -15.03
CA ALA A 61 5.24 -17.04 -15.74
C ALA A 61 4.73 -15.80 -16.49
N MET A 62 4.81 -14.62 -15.87
CA MET A 62 4.45 -13.36 -16.53
C MET A 62 5.38 -13.04 -17.71
N ALA A 63 6.70 -13.19 -17.53
CA ALA A 63 7.68 -12.95 -18.57
C ALA A 63 7.46 -13.87 -19.77
N ALA A 64 7.21 -15.16 -19.54
CA ALA A 64 6.94 -16.14 -20.59
C ALA A 64 5.65 -15.86 -21.39
N ALA A 65 4.62 -15.29 -20.74
CA ALA A 65 3.34 -14.99 -21.38
C ALA A 65 3.40 -13.80 -22.37
N GLY A 66 4.41 -12.93 -22.24
CA GLY A 66 4.58 -11.75 -23.07
C GLY A 66 3.65 -10.57 -22.72
N PRO A 67 4.00 -9.35 -23.15
CA PRO A 67 3.34 -8.13 -22.68
C PRO A 67 1.88 -8.03 -23.16
N ALA A 68 1.57 -8.58 -24.33
CA ALA A 68 0.22 -8.55 -24.89
C ALA A 68 -0.76 -9.38 -24.06
N ALA A 69 -0.33 -10.52 -23.50
CA ALA A 69 -1.16 -11.33 -22.62
C ALA A 69 -1.44 -10.62 -21.30
N VAL A 70 -0.41 -9.99 -20.71
CA VAL A 70 -0.52 -9.22 -19.46
C VAL A 70 -1.46 -8.03 -19.62
N ILE A 71 -1.31 -7.24 -20.69
CA ILE A 71 -2.17 -6.08 -20.96
C ILE A 71 -3.63 -6.51 -21.17
N ARG A 72 -3.88 -7.62 -21.88
CA ARG A 72 -5.24 -8.15 -22.05
C ARG A 72 -5.86 -8.58 -20.72
N ALA A 73 -5.11 -9.31 -19.90
CA ALA A 73 -5.58 -9.76 -18.58
C ALA A 73 -5.76 -8.59 -17.58
N TRP A 74 -4.97 -7.51 -17.72
CA TRP A 74 -5.17 -6.28 -16.93
C TRP A 74 -6.55 -5.65 -17.17
N GLY A 75 -7.07 -5.84 -18.39
CA GLY A 75 -8.43 -5.49 -18.77
C GLY A 75 -8.82 -4.07 -18.35
N ARG A 76 -9.80 -3.99 -17.46
CA ARG A 76 -10.41 -2.74 -17.05
C ARG A 76 -9.71 -2.08 -15.87
N LEU A 77 -8.60 -2.59 -15.32
CA LEU A 77 -7.93 -1.95 -14.17
C LEU A 77 -7.44 -0.51 -14.46
N GLY A 78 -7.35 -0.12 -15.73
CA GLY A 78 -6.98 1.23 -16.17
C GLY A 78 -5.48 1.43 -16.22
N TYR A 79 -5.03 2.51 -16.88
CA TYR A 79 -3.62 2.85 -17.10
C TYR A 79 -2.78 1.66 -17.60
N PRO A 80 -2.94 1.22 -18.87
CA PRO A 80 -2.23 0.06 -19.43
C PRO A 80 -0.70 0.09 -19.29
N ARG A 81 -0.11 1.28 -19.14
CA ARG A 81 1.32 1.44 -18.83
C ARG A 81 1.74 0.75 -17.54
N ARG A 82 0.85 0.62 -16.53
CA ARG A 82 1.14 -0.13 -15.29
C ARG A 82 1.31 -1.62 -15.56
N ALA A 83 0.41 -2.22 -16.35
CA ALA A 83 0.56 -3.60 -16.80
C ALA A 83 1.86 -3.80 -17.56
N ARG A 84 2.21 -2.84 -18.42
CA ARG A 84 3.47 -2.90 -19.17
C ARG A 84 4.69 -2.84 -18.25
N HIS A 85 4.74 -1.89 -17.31
CA HIS A 85 5.84 -1.80 -16.36
C HIS A 85 5.93 -3.03 -15.45
N LEU A 86 4.80 -3.60 -15.02
CA LEU A 86 4.78 -4.83 -14.24
C LEU A 86 5.37 -6.00 -15.04
N TYR A 87 5.03 -6.11 -16.33
CA TYR A 87 5.65 -7.08 -17.24
C TYR A 87 7.16 -6.83 -17.38
N ASP A 88 7.59 -5.59 -17.63
CA ASP A 88 9.01 -5.27 -17.80
C ASP A 88 9.80 -5.58 -16.49
N ALA A 89 9.20 -5.32 -15.32
CA ALA A 89 9.76 -5.72 -14.02
C ALA A 89 9.82 -7.25 -13.86
N ALA A 90 8.78 -7.97 -14.28
CA ALA A 90 8.77 -9.42 -14.26
C ALA A 90 9.90 -10.02 -15.11
N VAL A 91 10.18 -9.44 -16.28
CA VAL A 91 11.28 -9.85 -17.15
C VAL A 91 12.64 -9.66 -16.46
N VAL A 92 12.86 -8.51 -15.83
CA VAL A 92 14.09 -8.26 -15.07
C VAL A 92 14.24 -9.27 -13.93
N ILE A 93 13.19 -9.49 -13.14
CA ILE A 93 13.23 -10.43 -12.00
C ILE A 93 13.42 -11.87 -12.46
N ALA A 94 12.78 -12.28 -13.56
CA ALA A 94 12.91 -13.64 -14.09
C ALA A 94 14.32 -13.93 -14.63
N ARG A 95 15.00 -12.90 -15.16
CA ARG A 95 16.37 -13.02 -15.70
C ARG A 95 17.43 -12.93 -14.61
N ASP A 96 17.34 -11.93 -13.74
CA ASP A 96 18.42 -11.54 -12.83
C ASP A 96 18.12 -11.85 -11.36
N GLY A 97 16.90 -12.29 -11.04
CA GLY A 97 16.40 -12.39 -9.67
C GLY A 97 15.94 -11.04 -9.12
N TRP A 98 15.54 -11.03 -7.84
CA TRP A 98 15.13 -9.81 -7.16
C TRP A 98 16.33 -8.91 -6.87
N PRO A 99 16.34 -7.64 -7.29
CA PRO A 99 17.42 -6.72 -6.97
C PRO A 99 17.37 -6.30 -5.50
N ASP A 100 18.52 -5.90 -4.95
CA ASP A 100 18.60 -5.30 -3.61
C ASP A 100 17.94 -3.91 -3.57
N ASP A 101 18.14 -3.10 -4.59
CA ASP A 101 17.38 -1.86 -4.74
C ASP A 101 16.17 -2.10 -5.66
N LEU A 102 14.99 -2.27 -5.07
CA LEU A 102 13.75 -2.49 -5.84
C LEU A 102 13.40 -1.32 -6.77
N ARG A 103 13.95 -0.12 -6.54
CA ARG A 103 13.68 1.07 -7.38
C ARG A 103 14.28 0.97 -8.78
N VAL A 104 15.19 0.02 -9.02
CA VAL A 104 15.72 -0.25 -10.36
C VAL A 104 14.71 -0.98 -11.24
N LEU A 105 13.67 -1.57 -10.65
CA LEU A 105 12.63 -2.27 -11.39
C LEU A 105 11.72 -1.25 -12.12
N PRO A 106 11.38 -1.50 -13.40
CA PRO A 106 10.45 -0.68 -14.16
C PRO A 106 9.14 -0.40 -13.41
N GLY A 107 8.79 0.89 -13.27
CA GLY A 107 7.56 1.33 -12.63
C GLY A 107 7.53 1.19 -11.10
N VAL A 108 8.62 0.77 -10.45
CA VAL A 108 8.72 0.70 -8.99
C VAL A 108 9.37 1.98 -8.46
N GLY A 109 8.54 2.84 -7.87
CA GLY A 109 8.99 4.06 -7.21
C GLY A 109 9.38 3.83 -5.74
N ARG A 110 9.79 4.92 -5.08
CA ARG A 110 10.16 4.94 -3.65
C ARG A 110 9.09 4.32 -2.75
N TYR A 111 7.82 4.72 -2.93
CA TYR A 111 6.70 4.16 -2.19
C TYR A 111 6.55 2.66 -2.40
N THR A 112 6.45 2.19 -3.65
CA THR A 112 6.23 0.77 -3.97
C THR A 112 7.37 -0.10 -3.45
N ALA A 113 8.62 0.36 -3.59
CA ALA A 113 9.78 -0.33 -3.04
C ALA A 113 9.65 -0.49 -1.51
N ALA A 114 9.38 0.61 -0.78
CA ALA A 114 9.21 0.57 0.67
C ALA A 114 8.00 -0.29 1.09
N ALA A 115 6.89 -0.23 0.34
CA ALA A 115 5.69 -1.02 0.60
C ALA A 115 5.95 -2.53 0.45
N VAL A 116 6.68 -2.94 -0.60
CA VAL A 116 7.10 -4.35 -0.78
C VAL A 116 8.03 -4.78 0.36
N ARG A 117 9.06 -3.98 0.70
CA ARG A 117 9.97 -4.27 1.82
C ARG A 117 9.22 -4.41 3.15
N ALA A 118 8.28 -3.52 3.44
CA ALA A 118 7.52 -3.56 4.69
C ALA A 118 6.56 -4.76 4.75
N GLN A 119 5.89 -5.09 3.65
CA GLN A 119 4.85 -6.13 3.62
C GLN A 119 5.41 -7.54 3.44
N ALA A 120 6.35 -7.73 2.51
CA ALA A 120 6.91 -9.04 2.18
C ALA A 120 8.13 -9.38 3.04
N ASP A 121 9.06 -8.44 3.22
CA ASP A 121 10.33 -8.70 3.90
C ASP A 121 10.30 -8.44 5.41
N GLY A 122 9.21 -7.85 5.91
CA GLY A 122 9.09 -7.47 7.32
C GLY A 122 9.98 -6.30 7.75
N ALA A 123 10.54 -5.55 6.78
CA ALA A 123 11.38 -4.40 7.08
C ALA A 123 10.58 -3.28 7.78
N ASP A 124 11.16 -2.65 8.82
CA ASP A 124 10.55 -1.51 9.50
C ASP A 124 10.86 -0.19 8.79
N VAL A 125 10.43 -0.07 7.52
CA VAL A 125 10.64 1.11 6.68
C VAL A 125 9.33 1.88 6.46
N PRO A 126 9.36 3.23 6.46
CA PRO A 126 8.17 4.03 6.19
C PRO A 126 7.84 4.00 4.69
N ALA A 127 6.60 3.65 4.36
CA ALA A 127 6.04 3.72 3.01
C ALA A 127 4.83 4.65 3.04
N ILE A 128 4.94 5.81 2.36
CA ILE A 128 3.94 6.86 2.42
C ILE A 128 3.21 6.98 1.09
N ASP A 129 1.96 6.54 1.07
CA ASP A 129 1.01 6.87 0.00
C ASP A 129 0.29 8.19 0.32
N VAL A 130 -0.61 8.60 -0.58
CA VAL A 130 -1.42 9.80 -0.42
C VAL A 130 -2.37 9.74 0.80
N ASN A 131 -2.75 8.54 1.26
CA ASN A 131 -3.61 8.36 2.42
C ASN A 131 -2.84 8.58 3.72
N ILE A 132 -1.70 7.92 3.86
CA ILE A 132 -0.81 8.06 5.02
C ILE A 132 -0.31 9.50 5.09
N ARG A 133 0.12 10.11 3.97
CA ARG A 133 0.55 11.50 3.93
C ARG A 133 -0.53 12.44 4.51
N ARG A 134 -1.78 12.26 4.09
CA ARG A 134 -2.91 13.04 4.63
C ARG A 134 -3.10 12.83 6.13
N VAL A 135 -3.01 11.58 6.60
CA VAL A 135 -3.13 11.26 8.03
C VAL A 135 -2.06 11.98 8.83
N VAL A 136 -0.78 11.84 8.46
CA VAL A 136 0.32 12.42 9.24
C VAL A 136 0.31 13.94 9.20
N GLN A 137 0.03 14.57 8.05
CA GLN A 137 -0.08 16.02 7.96
C GLN A 137 -1.19 16.58 8.86
N ARG A 138 -2.34 15.90 8.94
CA ARG A 138 -3.44 16.30 9.82
C ARG A 138 -3.12 16.08 11.30
N VAL A 139 -2.36 15.04 11.62
CA VAL A 139 -1.90 14.81 12.99
C VAL A 139 -0.92 15.90 13.42
N GLU A 140 0.03 16.24 12.55
CA GLU A 140 1.02 17.31 12.77
C GLU A 140 0.45 18.73 12.63
N GLY A 141 -0.70 18.89 11.99
CA GLY A 141 -1.33 20.20 11.77
C GLY A 141 -0.62 21.09 10.75
N ARG A 142 0.18 20.50 9.86
CA ARG A 142 0.90 21.25 8.81
C ARG A 142 1.18 20.38 7.59
N VAL A 143 1.51 21.03 6.47
CA VAL A 143 2.08 20.36 5.30
C VAL A 143 3.49 19.88 5.64
N LEU A 144 3.81 18.65 5.26
CA LEU A 144 5.09 18.00 5.58
C LEU A 144 5.91 17.78 4.32
N SER A 145 7.23 17.96 4.44
CA SER A 145 8.20 17.44 3.46
C SER A 145 8.11 15.91 3.38
N GLU A 146 8.83 15.28 2.45
CA GLU A 146 8.88 13.82 2.38
C GLU A 146 9.53 13.21 3.64
N THR A 147 10.69 13.73 4.03
CA THR A 147 11.42 13.31 5.23
C THR A 147 10.60 13.51 6.51
N ASP A 148 9.93 14.66 6.66
CA ASP A 148 9.10 14.93 7.83
C ASP A 148 7.90 14.00 7.90
N ALA A 149 7.28 13.69 6.75
CA ALA A 149 6.16 12.77 6.70
C ALA A 149 6.57 11.35 7.12
N GLU A 150 7.78 10.91 6.75
CA GLU A 150 8.35 9.61 7.16
C GLU A 150 8.58 9.53 8.65
N ALA A 151 9.21 10.55 9.23
CA ALA A 151 9.39 10.65 10.67
C ALA A 151 8.05 10.66 11.41
N ALA A 152 7.09 11.44 10.92
CA ALA A 152 5.74 11.49 11.48
C ALA A 152 5.02 10.15 11.36
N MET A 153 5.13 9.43 10.24
CA MET A 153 4.54 8.09 10.08
C MET A 153 5.06 7.12 11.15
N VAL A 154 6.36 7.14 11.45
CA VAL A 154 6.96 6.29 12.50
C VAL A 154 6.41 6.66 13.86
N ALA A 155 6.42 7.95 14.23
CA ALA A 155 5.94 8.43 15.53
C ALA A 155 4.44 8.18 15.73
N VAL A 156 3.64 8.47 14.70
CA VAL A 156 2.19 8.24 14.68
C VAL A 156 1.93 6.72 14.71
N GLY A 157 2.65 5.93 13.96
CA GLY A 157 2.47 4.49 13.89
C GLY A 157 2.75 3.72 15.18
N ALA A 158 3.53 4.27 16.10
CA ALA A 158 4.00 3.56 17.29
C ALA A 158 2.84 3.06 18.20
N PRO A 159 2.98 1.87 18.82
CA PRO A 159 4.14 0.98 18.79
C PRO A 159 4.13 -0.03 17.62
N LEU A 160 3.25 0.12 16.62
CA LEU A 160 3.27 -0.77 15.44
C LEU A 160 4.55 -0.54 14.62
N ARG A 161 4.99 -1.58 13.90
CA ARG A 161 6.21 -1.60 13.08
C ARG A 161 5.94 -2.25 11.73
N GLY A 162 6.79 -1.95 10.75
CA GLY A 162 6.79 -2.57 9.42
C GLY A 162 5.40 -2.67 8.80
N ARG A 163 5.03 -3.88 8.37
CA ARG A 163 3.73 -4.21 7.78
C ARG A 163 2.54 -3.69 8.59
N ASP A 164 2.50 -3.94 9.89
CA ASP A 164 1.34 -3.57 10.71
C ASP A 164 1.18 -2.06 10.81
N ARG A 165 2.29 -1.32 10.90
CA ARG A 165 2.26 0.15 10.89
C ARG A 165 1.70 0.68 9.57
N LEU A 166 2.24 0.16 8.46
CA LEU A 166 1.85 0.55 7.11
C LEU A 166 0.34 0.30 6.89
N LEU A 167 -0.12 -0.93 7.11
CA LEU A 167 -1.51 -1.30 6.83
C LEU A 167 -2.50 -0.60 7.76
N ALA A 168 -2.15 -0.43 9.05
CA ALA A 168 -3.01 0.29 9.99
C ALA A 168 -3.18 1.77 9.59
N LEU A 169 -2.10 2.47 9.26
CA LEU A 169 -2.17 3.88 8.87
C LEU A 169 -2.83 4.06 7.49
N MET A 170 -2.59 3.14 6.57
CA MET A 170 -3.28 3.11 5.27
C MET A 170 -4.79 2.95 5.46
N ASP A 171 -5.24 2.04 6.33
CA ASP A 171 -6.66 1.84 6.63
C ASP A 171 -7.28 3.02 7.36
N VAL A 172 -6.57 3.64 8.31
CA VAL A 172 -7.03 4.90 8.92
C VAL A 172 -7.23 5.96 7.85
N GLY A 173 -6.29 6.13 6.93
CA GLY A 173 -6.40 7.10 5.85
C GLY A 173 -7.55 6.81 4.88
N ALA A 174 -7.76 5.54 4.53
CA ALA A 174 -8.78 5.11 3.59
C ALA A 174 -10.21 5.16 4.16
N LEU A 175 -10.40 4.72 5.42
CA LEU A 175 -11.73 4.49 5.99
C LEU A 175 -12.20 5.62 6.91
N VAL A 176 -11.27 6.30 7.59
CA VAL A 176 -11.61 7.24 8.67
C VAL A 176 -11.17 8.66 8.33
N CYS A 177 -9.88 8.87 8.08
CA CYS A 177 -9.31 10.18 7.77
C CYS A 177 -9.44 10.48 6.26
N THR A 178 -10.67 10.47 5.76
CA THR A 178 -10.95 10.67 4.33
C THR A 178 -10.72 12.13 3.89
N PRO A 179 -10.54 12.42 2.58
CA PRO A 179 -10.23 13.77 2.12
C PRO A 179 -11.30 14.81 2.47
N ARG A 180 -12.60 14.51 2.25
CA ARG A 180 -13.69 15.49 2.35
C ARG A 180 -14.43 15.48 3.69
N ALA A 181 -14.71 14.30 4.24
CA ALA A 181 -15.53 14.14 5.43
C ALA A 181 -14.89 13.13 6.39
N PRO A 182 -13.80 13.51 7.09
CA PRO A 182 -13.12 12.61 8.00
C PRO A 182 -13.99 12.29 9.21
N ARG A 183 -14.04 11.01 9.61
CA ARG A 183 -14.79 10.55 10.78
C ARG A 183 -13.97 10.69 12.05
N CYS A 184 -13.64 11.92 12.42
CA CYS A 184 -12.74 12.20 13.55
C CYS A 184 -13.23 11.60 14.88
N GLY A 185 -14.55 11.47 15.06
CA GLY A 185 -15.17 10.78 16.19
C GLY A 185 -14.82 9.30 16.32
N GLU A 186 -14.45 8.63 15.23
CA GLU A 186 -14.07 7.20 15.18
C GLU A 186 -12.54 7.00 15.11
N CYS A 187 -11.77 8.08 14.95
CA CYS A 187 -10.35 8.00 14.67
C CYS A 187 -9.52 7.56 15.89
N PRO A 188 -8.70 6.51 15.79
CA PRO A 188 -7.81 6.09 16.88
C PRO A 188 -6.72 7.12 17.19
N LEU A 189 -6.50 8.09 16.28
CA LEU A 189 -5.48 9.14 16.42
C LEU A 189 -6.03 10.45 17.00
N TRP A 190 -7.33 10.51 17.31
CA TRP A 190 -8.01 11.75 17.71
C TRP A 190 -7.32 12.48 18.87
N GLY A 191 -6.84 11.74 19.88
CA GLY A 191 -6.27 12.32 21.10
C GLY A 191 -5.00 13.13 20.89
N ARG A 192 -4.26 12.86 19.80
CA ARG A 192 -3.00 13.54 19.46
C ARG A 192 -3.04 14.28 18.12
N CYS A 193 -4.19 14.29 17.45
CA CYS A 193 -4.34 14.94 16.16
C CYS A 193 -4.53 16.43 16.36
N ALA A 194 -3.64 17.27 15.81
CA ALA A 194 -3.70 18.72 15.96
C ALA A 194 -4.97 19.31 15.31
N THR A 195 -5.35 18.79 14.13
CA THR A 195 -6.47 19.35 13.36
C THR A 195 -7.83 18.85 13.81
N ARG A 196 -7.94 17.58 14.21
CA ARG A 196 -9.22 16.88 14.42
C ARG A 196 -10.24 17.14 13.30
N GLY A 197 -9.76 17.28 12.07
CA GLY A 197 -10.54 17.72 10.92
C GLY A 197 -9.68 17.80 9.64
N PRO A 198 -10.11 18.61 8.65
CA PRO A 198 -9.26 19.00 7.53
C PRO A 198 -7.97 19.69 8.00
N LEU A 199 -6.96 19.70 7.12
CA LEU A 199 -5.75 20.51 7.32
C LEU A 199 -6.07 21.97 6.98
#